data_AF-A0A9L0J8F3-F1
#
_entry.id   AF-A0A9L0J8F3-F1
#
_cell.length_a   1.000
_cell.length_b   1.000
_cell.length_c   1.000
_cell.angle_alpha   90.00
_cell.angle_beta   90.00
_cell.angle_gamma   90.00
#
_symmetry.space_group_name_H-M   'P 1'
#
loop_
_entity.id
_entity.type
_entity.pdbx_description
1 polymer ?
#
loop_
_entity_poly.entity_id
_entity_poly.type
_entity_poly.pdbx_seq_one_letter_code
_entity_poly.pdbx_strand_id
1 'polypeptide(L)'
;MDDEEPLEPETQDETETVAASENSDETLYCEAEATPAVEKEKPTHESSETDLEMEDTEKFFTTGQKELYLEACKLVGVVPVSYFIRNMEESYVNLNHHGLGPRGTKAIAIALVSDYRIKSLDLSHNQFSDKGGEHLGQMLALNVGLQSLDLSWNHFYTRGAVALCNGLRTNVTLKKLDVSMNGFGNEGATALGDVLRLNNSLAYLDVSGNDISNEGVSKISRGLELNDSLKVLKLFLNPMSMDGAVLLILSIKRNPKSSMEELDISNVLVSEQFVKTLDGVYAVHPQLDVVYKAVQGLSAKKAVLLWTNPMKLIQSYADQHKITVVDFLKNLNPTGTMRMPVGEFRKAMVQQKQVPLNRSQIRELIKKIDEKTGMVNFSLLKMAKP
;
A
#
# COMPACT_ATOMS: atom_id res chain seq x y z
N MET A 1 2.42 -2.92 -67.54
CA MET A 1 2.85 -4.15 -66.84
C MET A 1 4.34 -4.29 -67.11
N ASP A 2 5.12 -3.25 -66.83
CA ASP A 2 5.48 -2.65 -65.53
C ASP A 2 6.49 -3.55 -64.82
N ASP A 3 7.73 -3.48 -65.32
CA ASP A 3 8.96 -3.80 -64.61
C ASP A 3 10.11 -3.04 -65.31
N GLU A 4 11.13 -2.74 -64.52
CA GLU A 4 12.46 -2.18 -64.84
C GLU A 4 12.75 -0.70 -64.49
N GLU A 5 13.87 -0.58 -63.76
CA GLU A 5 14.54 0.56 -63.13
C GLU A 5 14.82 1.76 -64.06
N PRO A 6 15.24 2.89 -63.46
CA PRO A 6 16.65 3.21 -63.68
C PRO A 6 17.42 3.77 -62.47
N LEU A 7 18.73 3.57 -62.59
CA LEU A 7 19.88 3.95 -61.77
C LEU A 7 20.05 5.46 -61.49
N GLU A 8 20.81 5.71 -60.41
CA GLU A 8 21.27 6.98 -59.84
C GLU A 8 22.00 7.94 -60.80
N PRO A 9 22.24 9.19 -60.36
CA PRO A 9 23.64 9.50 -60.03
C PRO A 9 23.86 10.32 -58.74
N GLU A 10 25.07 10.09 -58.22
CA GLU A 10 25.80 10.70 -57.12
C GLU A 10 25.74 12.24 -57.04
N THR A 11 25.81 12.79 -55.82
CA THR A 11 26.69 13.93 -55.49
C THR A 11 26.86 14.11 -53.97
N GLN A 12 28.11 13.93 -53.55
CA GLN A 12 28.93 14.74 -52.64
C GLN A 12 28.40 15.09 -51.24
N ASP A 13 29.07 14.45 -50.27
CA ASP A 13 29.04 14.65 -48.83
C ASP A 13 30.08 15.73 -48.44
N GLU A 14 29.64 16.80 -47.78
CA GLU A 14 30.51 17.81 -47.13
C GLU A 14 30.17 17.89 -45.63
N THR A 15 31.12 17.37 -44.84
CA THR A 15 31.68 17.89 -43.58
C THR A 15 30.75 18.34 -42.45
N GLU A 16 30.89 17.68 -41.28
CA GLU A 16 31.39 18.35 -40.06
C GLU A 16 31.84 17.35 -38.96
N THR A 17 33.17 17.31 -38.81
CA THR A 17 34.02 17.05 -37.64
C THR A 17 33.42 16.70 -36.27
N VAL A 18 33.82 15.55 -35.73
CA VAL A 18 33.82 15.23 -34.29
C VAL A 18 35.27 15.27 -33.80
N ALA A 19 35.59 16.24 -32.94
CA ALA A 19 36.86 16.32 -32.22
C ALA A 19 36.74 15.57 -30.88
N ALA A 20 37.60 14.57 -30.69
CA ALA A 20 37.90 13.98 -29.40
C ALA A 20 39.07 14.74 -28.77
N SER A 21 38.89 15.22 -27.54
CA SER A 21 40.00 15.69 -26.70
C SER A 21 39.82 15.18 -25.28
N GLU A 22 40.73 14.29 -24.92
CA GLU A 22 41.00 13.80 -23.57
C GLU A 22 41.31 14.99 -22.65
N ASN A 23 40.67 15.04 -21.48
CA ASN A 23 41.00 16.00 -20.43
C ASN A 23 41.67 15.25 -19.27
N SER A 24 42.92 15.60 -19.02
CA SER A 24 43.79 15.12 -17.96
C SER A 24 43.46 15.81 -16.63
N ASP A 25 43.10 15.01 -15.62
CA ASP A 25 43.02 15.42 -14.21
C ASP A 25 44.42 15.43 -13.59
N GLU A 26 44.90 16.60 -13.13
CA GLU A 26 46.01 16.69 -12.18
C GLU A 26 45.80 17.82 -11.16
N THR A 27 45.83 17.38 -9.88
CA THR A 27 46.35 18.07 -8.68
C THR A 27 45.61 19.27 -8.06
N LEU A 28 45.14 19.09 -6.80
CA LEU A 28 45.87 19.61 -5.63
C LEU A 28 45.31 19.01 -4.32
N TYR A 29 46.10 18.16 -3.66
CA TYR A 29 45.98 17.81 -2.25
C TYR A 29 46.93 18.74 -1.47
N CYS A 30 46.47 19.34 -0.38
CA CYS A 30 47.36 19.98 0.59
C CYS A 30 47.46 19.10 1.85
N GLU A 31 48.63 18.49 2.02
CA GLU A 31 49.12 17.96 3.30
C GLU A 31 49.73 19.11 4.11
N ALA A 32 49.56 19.08 5.43
CA ALA A 32 50.35 19.91 6.35
C ALA A 32 50.85 19.02 7.49
N GLU A 33 52.17 18.86 7.54
CA GLU A 33 52.92 18.17 8.59
C GLU A 33 53.01 18.99 9.89
N ALA A 34 53.24 18.28 10.98
CA ALA A 34 53.32 18.77 12.36
C ALA A 34 54.75 19.13 12.82
N THR A 35 54.87 19.94 13.89
CA THR A 35 55.78 19.84 15.07
C THR A 35 55.85 21.19 15.83
N PRO A 36 56.37 21.28 17.08
CA PRO A 36 56.08 20.51 18.29
C PRO A 36 55.73 21.42 19.51
N ALA A 37 55.56 20.74 20.67
CA ALA A 37 55.04 21.18 21.96
C ALA A 37 55.69 22.40 22.66
N VAL A 38 54.86 23.12 23.43
CA VAL A 38 55.26 23.92 24.61
C VAL A 38 54.25 23.68 25.74
N GLU A 39 54.73 23.10 26.84
CA GLU A 39 54.04 22.99 28.13
C GLU A 39 53.91 24.36 28.81
N LYS A 40 52.80 24.62 29.52
CA LYS A 40 52.78 25.37 30.79
C LYS A 40 51.42 25.32 31.51
N GLU A 41 51.45 24.61 32.65
CA GLU A 41 50.89 24.93 33.98
C GLU A 41 49.38 25.14 34.22
N LYS A 42 48.86 24.34 35.18
CA LYS A 42 47.60 24.49 35.93
C LYS A 42 47.70 25.57 37.01
N PRO A 43 46.56 26.20 37.37
CA PRO A 43 46.16 26.33 38.79
C PRO A 43 44.70 25.88 38.99
N THR A 44 44.45 24.90 39.88
CA THR A 44 43.84 25.04 41.23
C THR A 44 42.42 25.64 41.29
N HIS A 45 41.45 24.73 41.41
CA HIS A 45 40.24 24.76 42.24
C HIS A 45 39.87 26.10 42.92
N GLU A 46 38.70 26.64 42.55
CA GLU A 46 37.78 27.26 43.52
C GLU A 46 36.34 26.79 43.21
N SER A 47 35.74 26.21 44.23
CA SER A 47 34.38 25.70 44.31
C SER A 47 33.39 26.85 44.38
N SER A 48 32.38 26.84 43.49
CA SER A 48 31.08 27.42 43.84
C SER A 48 30.01 26.38 43.54
N GLU A 49 29.64 25.65 44.59
CA GLU A 49 28.41 24.86 44.65
C GLU A 49 27.25 25.86 44.62
N THR A 50 26.57 25.91 43.48
CA THR A 50 25.17 26.33 43.44
C THR A 50 24.40 25.14 42.93
N ASP A 51 23.91 24.33 43.86
CA ASP A 51 22.86 23.34 43.62
C ASP A 51 21.59 24.10 43.25
N LEU A 52 21.48 24.50 41.99
CA LEU A 52 20.19 24.66 41.36
C LEU A 52 19.70 23.26 41.05
N GLU A 53 18.87 22.73 41.95
CA GLU A 53 18.00 21.61 41.65
C GLU A 53 17.28 21.92 40.34
N MET A 54 17.76 21.32 39.25
CA MET A 54 17.04 21.27 38.00
C MET A 54 15.79 20.46 38.29
N GLU A 55 14.68 21.14 38.60
CA GLU A 55 13.36 20.55 38.54
C GLU A 55 13.25 19.86 37.19
N ASP A 56 13.11 18.54 37.24
CA ASP A 56 12.89 17.63 36.11
C ASP A 56 11.83 18.22 35.17
N THR A 57 12.31 18.97 34.19
CA THR A 57 11.54 19.47 33.06
C THR A 57 11.83 18.58 31.87
N GLU A 58 11.65 17.26 32.06
CA GLU A 58 11.35 16.33 30.97
C GLU A 58 9.92 16.55 30.42
N LYS A 59 9.54 17.82 30.21
CA LYS A 59 8.52 18.16 29.22
C LYS A 59 9.24 18.19 27.87
N PHE A 60 9.44 17.01 27.31
CA PHE A 60 9.86 16.83 25.92
C PHE A 60 9.08 17.79 25.00
N PHE A 61 9.77 18.38 24.02
CA PHE A 61 9.35 19.35 23.00
C PHE A 61 8.06 18.99 22.19
N THR A 62 6.94 18.67 22.83
CA THR A 62 5.63 18.47 22.18
C THR A 62 4.94 19.80 21.85
N THR A 63 5.44 20.90 22.43
CA THR A 63 5.02 22.30 22.26
C THR A 63 5.35 22.91 20.88
N GLY A 64 5.66 22.09 19.86
CA GLY A 64 5.85 22.56 18.48
C GLY A 64 4.70 22.16 17.56
N GLN A 65 4.16 20.95 17.71
CA GLN A 65 3.25 20.36 16.73
C GLN A 65 1.81 20.86 16.90
N LYS A 66 1.38 21.05 18.15
CA LYS A 66 0.06 21.61 18.48
C LYS A 66 0.00 23.08 18.06
N GLU A 67 1.06 23.82 18.34
CA GLU A 67 1.27 25.22 18.00
C GLU A 67 1.30 25.40 16.49
N LEU A 68 2.02 24.53 15.76
CA LEU A 68 2.02 24.52 14.29
C LEU A 68 0.61 24.33 13.72
N TYR A 69 -0.17 23.39 14.26
CA TYR A 69 -1.56 23.19 13.82
C TYR A 69 -2.45 24.39 14.14
N LEU A 70 -2.32 24.99 15.33
CA LEU A 70 -3.09 26.16 15.74
C LEU A 70 -2.77 27.37 14.84
N GLU A 71 -1.50 27.62 14.55
CA GLU A 71 -1.07 28.67 13.63
C GLU A 71 -1.52 28.37 12.19
N ALA A 72 -1.46 27.11 11.75
CA ALA A 72 -1.99 26.72 10.46
C ALA A 72 -3.50 26.98 10.36
N CYS A 73 -4.27 26.66 11.40
CA CYS A 73 -5.71 26.93 11.47
C CYS A 73 -6.01 28.43 11.38
N LYS A 74 -5.25 29.25 12.12
CA LYS A 74 -5.35 30.71 12.08
C LYS A 74 -5.03 31.26 10.69
N LEU A 75 -3.97 30.76 10.06
CA LEU A 75 -3.53 31.14 8.71
C LEU A 75 -4.61 30.86 7.66
N VAL A 76 -5.29 29.70 7.73
CA VAL A 76 -6.31 29.32 6.75
C VAL A 76 -7.73 29.76 7.13
N GLY A 77 -7.90 30.35 8.33
CA GLY A 77 -9.18 30.82 8.84
C GLY A 77 -10.17 29.71 9.15
N VAL A 78 -9.75 28.65 9.85
CA VAL A 78 -10.62 27.55 10.32
C VAL A 78 -10.54 27.40 11.83
N VAL A 79 -11.60 26.84 12.42
CA VAL A 79 -11.62 26.52 13.85
C VAL A 79 -10.80 25.24 14.07
N PRO A 80 -9.81 25.24 14.97
CA PRO A 80 -9.03 24.05 15.28
C PRO A 80 -9.90 22.92 15.85
N VAL A 81 -9.65 21.69 15.39
CA VAL A 81 -10.34 20.51 15.92
C VAL A 81 -9.75 20.14 17.27
N SER A 82 -10.51 20.34 18.35
CA SER A 82 -10.04 20.06 19.71
C SER A 82 -9.64 18.61 19.92
N TYR A 83 -10.32 17.66 19.26
CA TYR A 83 -9.95 16.24 19.30
C TYR A 83 -8.55 16.01 18.72
N PHE A 84 -8.24 16.60 17.56
CA PHE A 84 -6.92 16.46 16.96
C PHE A 84 -5.82 16.97 17.91
N ILE A 85 -6.00 18.15 18.50
CA ILE A 85 -5.03 18.74 19.44
C ILE A 85 -4.76 17.80 20.64
N ARG A 86 -5.80 17.15 21.17
CA ARG A 86 -5.67 16.24 22.32
C ARG A 86 -4.99 14.93 21.95
N ASN A 87 -5.06 14.51 20.69
CA ASN A 87 -4.61 13.20 20.22
C ASN A 87 -3.42 13.24 19.26
N MET A 88 -2.78 14.41 19.05
CA MET A 88 -1.59 14.54 18.19
C MET A 88 -0.37 13.72 18.63
N GLU A 89 -0.34 13.28 19.88
CA GLU A 89 0.74 12.45 20.42
C GLU A 89 0.44 10.94 20.29
N GLU A 90 -0.78 10.59 19.89
CA GLU A 90 -1.21 9.20 19.72
C GLU A 90 -0.72 8.61 18.39
N SER A 91 -0.48 7.31 18.38
CA SER A 91 -0.12 6.59 17.15
C SER A 91 -1.30 6.41 16.19
N TYR A 92 -2.54 6.48 16.70
CA TYR A 92 -3.76 6.41 15.93
C TYR A 92 -4.67 7.60 16.23
N VAL A 93 -5.11 8.27 15.17
CA VAL A 93 -6.04 9.39 15.27
C VAL A 93 -7.21 9.17 14.31
N ASN A 94 -8.43 9.34 14.80
CA ASN A 94 -9.65 9.33 14.00
C ASN A 94 -10.25 10.73 13.93
N LEU A 95 -10.32 11.28 12.72
CA LEU A 95 -10.93 12.56 12.38
C LEU A 95 -12.02 12.40 11.30
N ASN A 96 -12.67 11.24 11.21
CA ASN A 96 -13.76 11.04 10.27
C ASN A 96 -14.96 11.95 10.59
N HIS A 97 -15.74 12.33 9.57
CA HIS A 97 -16.98 13.11 9.73
C HIS A 97 -16.85 14.45 10.48
N HIS A 98 -15.70 15.14 10.39
CA HIS A 98 -15.50 16.45 11.03
C HIS A 98 -15.86 17.64 10.12
N GLY A 99 -16.21 17.39 8.84
CA GLY A 99 -16.60 18.46 7.91
C GLY A 99 -15.50 19.49 7.68
N LEU A 100 -14.24 19.05 7.74
CA LEU A 100 -13.04 19.90 7.71
C LEU A 100 -12.96 20.77 6.44
N GLY A 101 -13.43 20.23 5.31
CA GLY A 101 -13.34 20.88 4.00
C GLY A 101 -11.90 21.13 3.54
N PRO A 102 -11.70 21.72 2.35
CA PRO A 102 -10.37 21.93 1.77
C PRO A 102 -9.45 22.78 2.63
N ARG A 103 -10.00 23.77 3.37
CA ARG A 103 -9.22 24.62 4.28
C ARG A 103 -8.77 23.86 5.53
N GLY A 104 -9.66 23.07 6.15
CA GLY A 104 -9.31 22.22 7.28
C GLY A 104 -8.27 21.17 6.89
N THR A 105 -8.39 20.56 5.70
CA THR A 105 -7.36 19.67 5.14
C THR A 105 -6.02 20.36 5.04
N LYS A 106 -5.97 21.61 4.56
CA LYS A 106 -4.72 22.36 4.46
C LYS A 106 -4.06 22.53 5.83
N ALA A 107 -4.82 22.89 6.86
CA ALA A 107 -4.29 23.05 8.22
C ALA A 107 -3.72 21.73 8.78
N ILE A 108 -4.45 20.62 8.59
CA ILE A 108 -3.99 19.28 9.00
C ILE A 108 -2.77 18.85 8.19
N ALA A 109 -2.78 19.06 6.87
CA ALA A 109 -1.66 18.71 6.00
C ALA A 109 -0.37 19.43 6.43
N ILE A 110 -0.44 20.74 6.75
CA ILE A 110 0.70 21.50 7.27
C ILE A 110 1.25 20.89 8.56
N ALA A 111 0.37 20.55 9.51
CA ALA A 111 0.79 19.89 10.74
C ALA A 111 1.47 18.54 10.44
N LEU A 112 0.88 17.73 9.56
CA LEU A 112 1.37 16.38 9.32
C LEU A 112 2.69 16.32 8.54
N VAL A 113 3.16 17.38 7.85
CA VAL A 113 4.39 17.32 7.04
C VAL A 113 5.58 16.74 7.82
N SER A 114 5.79 17.21 9.05
CA SER A 114 6.90 16.78 9.90
C SER A 114 6.48 15.87 11.05
N ASP A 115 5.20 15.45 11.09
CA ASP A 115 4.72 14.54 12.12
C ASP A 115 5.19 13.11 11.84
N TYR A 116 5.88 12.53 12.83
CA TYR A 116 6.33 11.15 12.79
C TYR A 116 5.63 10.27 13.82
N ARG A 117 4.73 10.81 14.64
CA ARG A 117 4.10 10.11 15.77
C ARG A 117 2.86 9.36 15.31
N ILE A 118 2.01 10.03 14.53
CA ILE A 118 0.80 9.45 14.00
C ILE A 118 1.18 8.44 12.92
N LYS A 119 0.91 7.17 13.20
CA LYS A 119 1.16 6.04 12.30
C LYS A 119 -0.09 5.69 11.50
N SER A 120 -1.27 5.88 12.08
CA SER A 120 -2.54 5.57 11.45
C SER A 120 -3.51 6.74 11.61
N LEU A 121 -4.06 7.21 10.50
CA LEU A 121 -4.93 8.37 10.47
C LEU A 121 -6.18 8.09 9.63
N ASP A 122 -7.35 8.31 10.22
CA ASP A 122 -8.63 8.28 9.52
C ASP A 122 -9.12 9.71 9.28
N LEU A 123 -9.18 10.13 8.02
CA LEU A 123 -9.71 11.41 7.55
C LEU A 123 -10.91 11.21 6.62
N SER A 124 -11.56 10.05 6.68
CA SER A 124 -12.71 9.74 5.82
C SER A 124 -13.88 10.71 6.04
N HIS A 125 -14.71 10.90 5.01
CA HIS A 125 -15.94 11.71 5.10
C HIS A 125 -15.75 13.18 5.55
N ASN A 126 -14.77 13.89 4.99
CA ASN A 126 -14.48 15.28 5.37
C ASN A 126 -14.63 16.33 4.26
N GLN A 127 -15.14 15.94 3.08
CA GLN A 127 -15.46 16.85 1.97
C GLN A 127 -14.26 17.71 1.53
N PHE A 128 -13.08 17.09 1.45
CA PHE A 128 -11.82 17.78 1.15
C PHE A 128 -11.74 18.43 -0.24
N SER A 129 -12.54 17.95 -1.20
CA SER A 129 -12.48 18.38 -2.60
C SER A 129 -11.12 18.10 -3.28
N ASP A 130 -11.02 18.41 -4.57
CA ASP A 130 -9.78 18.41 -5.33
C ASP A 130 -8.62 19.19 -4.66
N LYS A 131 -8.93 20.31 -4.00
CA LYS A 131 -7.95 21.13 -3.28
C LYS A 131 -7.35 20.44 -2.08
N GLY A 132 -8.14 19.67 -1.32
CA GLY A 132 -7.57 18.86 -0.26
C GLY A 132 -6.65 17.77 -0.79
N GLY A 133 -6.92 17.22 -1.98
CA GLY A 133 -6.02 16.29 -2.68
C GLY A 133 -4.67 16.91 -3.02
N GLU A 134 -4.64 18.17 -3.47
CA GLU A 134 -3.39 18.92 -3.70
C GLU A 134 -2.55 19.08 -2.42
N HIS A 135 -3.20 19.45 -1.30
CA HIS A 135 -2.52 19.63 -0.02
C HIS A 135 -2.01 18.32 0.56
N LEU A 136 -2.81 17.25 0.50
CA LEU A 136 -2.43 15.93 0.98
C LEU A 136 -1.32 15.32 0.11
N GLY A 137 -1.34 15.52 -1.21
CA GLY A 137 -0.26 15.09 -2.09
C GLY A 137 1.08 15.71 -1.69
N GLN A 138 1.13 17.03 -1.45
CA GLN A 138 2.33 17.70 -0.98
C GLN A 138 2.80 17.18 0.38
N MET A 139 1.88 16.97 1.32
CA MET A 139 2.20 16.42 2.63
C MET A 139 2.76 15.01 2.54
N LEU A 140 2.12 14.12 1.76
CA LEU A 140 2.56 12.74 1.59
C LEU A 140 3.94 12.62 0.95
N ALA A 141 4.33 13.56 0.08
CA ALA A 141 5.67 13.57 -0.51
C ALA A 141 6.79 13.74 0.54
N LEU A 142 6.48 14.40 1.66
CA LEU A 142 7.44 14.79 2.70
C LEU A 142 7.28 13.99 4.00
N ASN A 143 6.07 13.51 4.30
CA ASN A 143 5.80 12.80 5.54
C ASN A 143 6.53 11.46 5.59
N VAL A 144 7.23 11.23 6.71
CA VAL A 144 7.99 10.00 7.00
C VAL A 144 7.43 9.22 8.19
N GLY A 145 6.26 9.61 8.69
CA GLY A 145 5.63 9.04 9.87
C GLY A 145 4.56 8.02 9.57
N LEU A 146 3.68 8.40 8.65
CA LEU A 146 2.38 7.79 8.42
C LEU A 146 2.52 6.45 7.67
N GLN A 147 1.82 5.45 8.17
CA GLN A 147 1.83 4.08 7.67
C GLN A 147 0.45 3.62 7.20
N SER A 148 -0.63 4.15 7.76
CA SER A 148 -2.00 3.87 7.36
C SER A 148 -2.79 5.17 7.25
N LEU A 149 -3.47 5.36 6.12
CA LEU A 149 -4.27 6.55 5.86
C LEU A 149 -5.59 6.17 5.19
N ASP A 150 -6.70 6.60 5.80
CA ASP A 150 -8.04 6.54 5.21
C ASP A 150 -8.46 7.93 4.75
N LEU A 151 -8.66 8.08 3.44
CA LEU A 151 -9.17 9.28 2.78
C LEU A 151 -10.47 9.00 2.03
N SER A 152 -11.18 7.92 2.35
CA SER A 152 -12.42 7.57 1.66
C SER A 152 -13.47 8.68 1.79
N TRP A 153 -14.35 8.82 0.78
CA TRP A 153 -15.45 9.79 0.81
C TRP A 153 -15.04 11.26 1.00
N ASN A 154 -14.05 11.74 0.24
CA ASN A 154 -13.54 13.11 0.33
C ASN A 154 -13.69 13.95 -0.94
N HIS A 155 -14.31 13.38 -2.00
CA HIS A 155 -14.60 14.07 -3.26
C HIS A 155 -13.34 14.67 -3.92
N PHE A 156 -12.23 13.94 -3.97
CA PHE A 156 -11.00 14.45 -4.61
C PHE A 156 -11.17 14.72 -6.11
N TYR A 157 -12.06 13.99 -6.78
CA TYR A 157 -12.21 13.98 -8.24
C TYR A 157 -10.87 13.73 -8.96
N THR A 158 -10.85 13.85 -10.29
CA THR A 158 -9.67 13.60 -11.10
C THR A 158 -8.45 14.45 -10.71
N ARG A 159 -8.64 15.76 -10.51
CA ARG A 159 -7.55 16.69 -10.23
C ARG A 159 -6.89 16.42 -8.88
N GLY A 160 -7.70 16.22 -7.84
CA GLY A 160 -7.18 15.88 -6.51
C GLY A 160 -6.49 14.51 -6.49
N ALA A 161 -7.04 13.54 -7.24
CA ALA A 161 -6.45 12.21 -7.39
C ALA A 161 -5.03 12.25 -8.00
N VAL A 162 -4.85 12.98 -9.10
CA VAL A 162 -3.53 13.14 -9.74
C VAL A 162 -2.54 13.81 -8.79
N ALA A 163 -2.97 14.85 -8.09
CA ALA A 163 -2.10 15.54 -7.13
C ALA A 163 -1.71 14.64 -5.94
N LEU A 164 -2.64 13.85 -5.41
CA LEU A 164 -2.37 12.86 -4.37
C LEU A 164 -1.35 11.80 -4.86
N CYS A 165 -1.53 11.29 -6.08
CA CYS A 165 -0.63 10.31 -6.70
C CYS A 165 0.80 10.83 -6.86
N ASN A 166 0.96 12.12 -7.22
CA ASN A 166 2.29 12.73 -7.34
C ASN A 166 3.09 12.67 -6.03
N GLY A 167 2.43 12.85 -4.88
CA GLY A 167 3.05 12.71 -3.57
C GLY A 167 3.31 11.26 -3.18
N LEU A 168 2.35 10.38 -3.44
CA LEU A 168 2.47 8.94 -3.15
C LEU A 168 3.64 8.29 -3.89
N ARG A 169 3.97 8.77 -5.10
CA ARG A 169 5.07 8.23 -5.92
C ARG A 169 6.41 8.21 -5.19
N THR A 170 6.67 9.21 -4.35
CA THR A 170 7.94 9.33 -3.59
C THR A 170 7.82 8.92 -2.13
N ASN A 171 6.61 8.65 -1.63
CA ASN A 171 6.41 8.27 -0.25
C ASN A 171 6.91 6.84 0.04
N VAL A 172 7.77 6.69 1.04
CA VAL A 172 8.39 5.39 1.38
C VAL A 172 7.82 4.73 2.64
N THR A 173 6.92 5.40 3.36
CA THR A 173 6.45 4.96 4.68
C THR A 173 5.03 4.42 4.68
N LEU A 174 4.16 4.94 3.82
CA LEU A 174 2.75 4.58 3.74
C LEU A 174 2.60 3.13 3.25
N LYS A 175 1.96 2.29 4.07
CA LYS A 175 1.72 0.87 3.80
C LYS A 175 0.28 0.60 3.41
N LYS A 176 -0.66 1.38 3.93
CA LYS A 176 -2.09 1.21 3.71
C LYS A 176 -2.73 2.54 3.32
N LEU A 177 -3.41 2.55 2.19
CA LEU A 177 -4.17 3.69 1.71
C LEU A 177 -5.58 3.25 1.30
N ASP A 178 -6.58 3.94 1.86
CA ASP A 178 -7.96 3.89 1.36
C ASP A 178 -8.30 5.23 0.71
N VAL A 179 -8.61 5.21 -0.58
CA VAL A 179 -9.07 6.36 -1.35
C VAL A 179 -10.40 6.04 -2.06
N SER A 180 -11.16 5.09 -1.52
CA SER A 180 -12.45 4.70 -2.08
C SER A 180 -13.44 5.88 -2.10
N MET A 181 -14.40 5.85 -3.03
CA MET A 181 -15.50 6.82 -3.12
C MET A 181 -15.03 8.28 -3.28
N ASN A 182 -14.02 8.52 -4.12
CA ASN A 182 -13.47 9.86 -4.37
C ASN A 182 -13.59 10.35 -5.81
N GLY A 183 -14.08 9.53 -6.74
CA GLY A 183 -14.29 9.90 -8.14
C GLY A 183 -12.99 10.14 -8.93
N PHE A 184 -11.98 9.28 -8.77
CA PHE A 184 -10.67 9.44 -9.45
C PHE A 184 -10.77 9.46 -10.99
N GLY A 185 -11.69 8.69 -11.57
CA GLY A 185 -11.80 8.50 -13.02
C GLY A 185 -10.60 7.79 -13.64
N ASN A 186 -10.61 7.66 -14.97
CA ASN A 186 -9.53 6.98 -15.73
C ASN A 186 -8.19 7.71 -15.65
N GLU A 187 -8.19 9.05 -15.60
CA GLU A 187 -6.97 9.86 -15.46
C GLU A 187 -6.32 9.69 -14.08
N GLY A 188 -7.12 9.70 -13.00
CA GLY A 188 -6.62 9.37 -11.67
C GLY A 188 -6.09 7.93 -11.59
N ALA A 189 -6.74 6.98 -12.26
CA ALA A 189 -6.25 5.61 -12.39
C ALA A 189 -4.94 5.50 -13.19
N THR A 190 -4.73 6.38 -14.17
CA THR A 190 -3.45 6.48 -14.90
C THR A 190 -2.33 6.87 -13.95
N ALA A 191 -2.55 7.91 -13.14
CA ALA A 191 -1.59 8.34 -12.13
C ALA A 191 -1.34 7.25 -11.07
N LEU A 192 -2.38 6.51 -10.65
CA LEU A 192 -2.22 5.35 -9.78
C LEU A 192 -1.38 4.24 -10.43
N GLY A 193 -1.52 3.98 -11.73
CA GLY A 193 -0.66 3.05 -12.46
C GLY A 193 0.81 3.44 -12.39
N ASP A 194 1.12 4.73 -12.49
CA ASP A 194 2.49 5.23 -12.30
C ASP A 194 2.98 5.12 -10.85
N VAL A 195 2.09 5.35 -9.86
CA VAL A 195 2.41 5.10 -8.44
C VAL A 195 2.76 3.64 -8.23
N LEU A 196 1.94 2.70 -8.71
CA LEU A 196 2.21 1.27 -8.55
C LEU A 196 3.51 0.84 -9.22
N ARG A 197 3.90 1.47 -10.34
CA ARG A 197 5.18 1.18 -10.99
C ARG A 197 6.40 1.59 -10.16
N LEU A 198 6.30 2.67 -9.38
CA LEU A 198 7.46 3.33 -8.77
C LEU A 198 7.49 3.21 -7.24
N ASN A 199 6.33 3.10 -6.61
CA ASN A 199 6.19 2.97 -5.17
C ASN A 199 6.27 1.50 -4.77
N ASN A 200 7.25 1.19 -3.92
CA ASN A 200 7.45 -0.15 -3.36
C ASN A 200 7.15 -0.22 -1.84
N SER A 201 6.52 0.82 -1.28
CA SER A 201 6.17 0.88 0.13
C SER A 201 4.74 0.42 0.39
N LEU A 202 3.82 0.69 -0.53
CA LEU A 202 2.38 0.47 -0.37
C LEU A 202 2.02 -1.02 -0.49
N ALA A 203 1.41 -1.58 0.55
CA ALA A 203 0.99 -2.98 0.60
C ALA A 203 -0.53 -3.15 0.45
N TYR A 204 -1.31 -2.14 0.79
CA TYR A 204 -2.78 -2.14 0.68
C TYR A 204 -3.25 -0.87 -0.01
N LEU A 205 -4.06 -1.03 -1.05
CA LEU A 205 -4.73 0.04 -1.77
C LEU A 205 -6.20 -0.28 -1.99
N ASP A 206 -7.08 0.57 -1.49
CA ASP A 206 -8.51 0.55 -1.81
C ASP A 206 -8.86 1.75 -2.70
N VAL A 207 -9.27 1.46 -3.93
CA VAL A 207 -9.69 2.45 -4.95
C VAL A 207 -11.12 2.16 -5.41
N SER A 208 -11.93 1.57 -4.55
CA SER A 208 -13.30 1.16 -4.86
C SER A 208 -14.23 2.36 -5.06
N GLY A 209 -15.21 2.25 -5.94
CA GLY A 209 -16.19 3.33 -6.18
C GLY A 209 -15.59 4.64 -6.70
N ASN A 210 -14.63 4.57 -7.62
CA ASN A 210 -13.88 5.72 -8.14
C ASN A 210 -14.14 6.02 -9.62
N ASP A 211 -15.18 5.43 -10.22
CA ASP A 211 -15.52 5.58 -11.64
C ASP A 211 -14.39 5.17 -12.59
N ILE A 212 -13.64 4.12 -12.21
CA ILE A 212 -12.54 3.58 -13.01
C ILE A 212 -13.07 2.54 -14.00
N SER A 213 -13.06 2.87 -15.29
CA SER A 213 -13.46 1.93 -16.36
C SER A 213 -12.33 0.98 -16.75
N ASN A 214 -12.57 0.12 -17.75
CA ASN A 214 -11.54 -0.76 -18.33
C ASN A 214 -10.28 0.00 -18.79
N GLU A 215 -10.43 1.24 -19.26
CA GLU A 215 -9.30 2.08 -19.67
C GLU A 215 -8.38 2.38 -18.48
N GLY A 216 -8.94 2.89 -17.37
CA GLY A 216 -8.17 3.16 -16.16
C GLY A 216 -7.58 1.90 -15.55
N VAL A 217 -8.34 0.80 -15.56
CA VAL A 217 -7.86 -0.52 -15.10
C VAL A 217 -6.67 -1.02 -15.93
N SER A 218 -6.65 -0.78 -17.24
CA SER A 218 -5.52 -1.13 -18.10
C SER A 218 -4.23 -0.42 -17.63
N LYS A 219 -4.33 0.85 -17.20
CA LYS A 219 -3.19 1.61 -16.66
C LYS A 219 -2.72 1.08 -15.31
N ILE A 220 -3.65 0.78 -14.41
CA ILE A 220 -3.35 0.11 -13.13
C ILE A 220 -2.66 -1.24 -13.38
N SER A 221 -3.17 -2.04 -14.32
CA SER A 221 -2.61 -3.34 -14.69
C SER A 221 -1.16 -3.21 -15.17
N ARG A 222 -0.86 -2.19 -15.99
CA ARG A 222 0.53 -1.93 -16.44
C ARG A 222 1.48 -1.58 -15.29
N GLY A 223 0.99 -0.90 -14.25
CA GLY A 223 1.75 -0.66 -13.03
C GLY A 223 2.02 -1.95 -12.24
N LEU A 224 1.01 -2.80 -12.10
CA LEU A 224 1.12 -4.10 -11.40
C LEU A 224 2.11 -5.07 -12.04
N GLU A 225 2.33 -5.01 -13.36
CA GLU A 225 3.34 -5.82 -14.04
C GLU A 225 4.76 -5.61 -13.49
N LEU A 226 5.02 -4.47 -12.85
CA LEU A 226 6.33 -4.10 -12.30
C LEU A 226 6.34 -3.98 -10.77
N ASN A 227 5.18 -3.99 -10.12
CA ASN A 227 5.06 -3.81 -8.68
C ASN A 227 5.27 -5.13 -7.92
N ASP A 228 6.17 -5.15 -6.94
CA ASP A 228 6.47 -6.32 -6.11
C ASP A 228 6.04 -6.18 -4.65
N SER A 229 5.40 -5.07 -4.28
CA SER A 229 5.09 -4.70 -2.89
C SER A 229 3.60 -4.78 -2.53
N LEU A 230 2.72 -4.50 -3.48
CA LEU A 230 1.28 -4.44 -3.26
C LEU A 230 0.73 -5.85 -3.03
N LYS A 231 0.05 -6.01 -1.89
CA LYS A 231 -0.56 -7.26 -1.45
C LYS A 231 -2.08 -7.27 -1.62
N VAL A 232 -2.72 -6.12 -1.43
CA VAL A 232 -4.17 -6.00 -1.49
C VAL A 232 -4.55 -4.86 -2.41
N LEU A 233 -5.31 -5.18 -3.45
CA LEU A 233 -5.92 -4.21 -4.34
C LEU A 233 -7.44 -4.40 -4.37
N LYS A 234 -8.17 -3.35 -4.01
CA LYS A 234 -9.64 -3.34 -4.07
C LYS A 234 -10.14 -2.36 -5.11
N LEU A 235 -10.98 -2.87 -6.00
CA LEU A 235 -11.53 -2.17 -7.15
C LEU A 235 -13.06 -2.33 -7.23
N PHE A 236 -13.71 -2.79 -6.15
CA PHE A 236 -15.16 -3.02 -6.15
C PHE A 236 -15.93 -1.72 -6.43
N LEU A 237 -17.15 -1.82 -6.97
CA LEU A 237 -17.97 -0.66 -7.37
C LEU A 237 -17.33 0.30 -8.41
N ASN A 238 -16.35 -0.15 -9.19
CA ASN A 238 -15.91 0.57 -10.39
C ASN A 238 -16.59 0.03 -11.66
N PRO A 239 -16.88 0.85 -12.70
CA PRO A 239 -17.52 0.43 -13.95
C PRO A 239 -16.58 -0.38 -14.87
N MET A 240 -15.98 -1.43 -14.33
CA MET A 240 -15.11 -2.38 -15.03
C MET A 240 -15.92 -3.60 -15.51
N SER A 241 -15.63 -4.06 -16.73
CA SER A 241 -16.16 -5.30 -17.29
C SER A 241 -15.23 -6.49 -17.03
N MET A 242 -15.62 -7.67 -17.50
CA MET A 242 -14.75 -8.86 -17.48
C MET A 242 -13.42 -8.62 -18.20
N ASP A 243 -13.38 -7.79 -19.24
CA ASP A 243 -12.16 -7.52 -20.00
C ASP A 243 -11.12 -6.80 -19.14
N GLY A 244 -11.54 -5.79 -18.37
CA GLY A 244 -10.66 -5.14 -17.39
C GLY A 244 -10.19 -6.11 -16.31
N ALA A 245 -11.05 -7.00 -15.83
CA ALA A 245 -10.67 -8.04 -14.88
C ALA A 245 -9.62 -9.01 -15.44
N VAL A 246 -9.73 -9.39 -16.73
CA VAL A 246 -8.73 -10.21 -17.42
C VAL A 246 -7.37 -9.51 -17.47
N LEU A 247 -7.34 -8.20 -17.76
CA LEU A 247 -6.10 -7.42 -17.76
C LEU A 247 -5.40 -7.45 -16.40
N LEU A 248 -6.15 -7.31 -15.30
CA LEU A 248 -5.58 -7.37 -13.95
C LEU A 248 -4.95 -8.74 -13.66
N ILE A 249 -5.68 -9.83 -13.85
CA ILE A 249 -5.15 -11.16 -13.53
C ILE A 249 -3.97 -11.56 -14.42
N LEU A 250 -3.95 -11.11 -15.68
CA LEU A 250 -2.83 -11.35 -16.59
C LEU A 250 -1.61 -10.50 -16.23
N SER A 251 -1.80 -9.25 -15.79
CA SER A 251 -0.69 -8.43 -15.31
C SER A 251 0.01 -9.05 -14.10
N ILE A 252 -0.77 -9.56 -13.14
CA ILE A 252 -0.24 -10.30 -11.99
C ILE A 252 0.52 -11.54 -12.46
N LYS A 253 -0.07 -12.36 -13.36
CA LYS A 253 0.60 -13.56 -13.90
C LYS A 253 1.93 -13.28 -14.59
N ARG A 254 2.04 -12.14 -15.28
CA ARG A 254 3.27 -11.72 -15.98
C ARG A 254 4.37 -11.29 -15.02
N ASN A 255 4.03 -10.96 -13.77
CA ASN A 255 4.97 -10.53 -12.76
C ASN A 255 5.22 -11.66 -11.73
N PRO A 256 6.24 -12.51 -11.92
CA PRO A 256 6.55 -13.60 -10.99
C PRO A 256 6.94 -13.14 -9.58
N LYS A 257 7.33 -11.86 -9.42
CA LYS A 257 7.69 -11.27 -8.12
C LYS A 257 6.50 -10.62 -7.41
N SER A 258 5.30 -10.66 -8.01
CA SER A 258 4.13 -10.04 -7.41
C SER A 258 3.83 -10.59 -6.02
N SER A 259 3.72 -9.69 -5.05
CA SER A 259 3.29 -9.98 -3.68
C SER A 259 1.77 -10.01 -3.50
N MET A 260 0.99 -9.95 -4.59
CA MET A 260 -0.46 -9.85 -4.52
C MET A 260 -1.08 -11.07 -3.79
N GLU A 261 -1.82 -10.79 -2.73
CA GLU A 261 -2.55 -11.75 -1.88
C GLU A 261 -4.07 -11.65 -2.08
N GLU A 262 -4.59 -10.45 -2.35
CA GLU A 262 -6.03 -10.20 -2.53
C GLU A 262 -6.30 -9.20 -3.65
N LEU A 263 -7.14 -9.62 -4.60
CA LEU A 263 -7.71 -8.76 -5.64
C LEU A 263 -9.25 -8.79 -5.51
N ASP A 264 -9.83 -7.66 -5.09
CA ASP A 264 -11.29 -7.52 -4.98
C ASP A 264 -11.87 -6.83 -6.22
N ILE A 265 -12.58 -7.62 -7.02
CA ILE A 265 -13.37 -7.22 -8.20
C ILE A 265 -14.81 -7.75 -8.05
N SER A 266 -15.34 -7.77 -6.82
CA SER A 266 -16.59 -8.41 -6.43
C SER A 266 -17.86 -7.94 -7.16
N ASN A 267 -17.79 -6.85 -7.93
CA ASN A 267 -18.87 -6.39 -8.80
C ASN A 267 -18.85 -7.00 -10.22
N VAL A 268 -17.76 -7.66 -10.62
CA VAL A 268 -17.60 -8.24 -11.97
C VAL A 268 -18.17 -9.65 -12.04
N LEU A 269 -19.08 -9.86 -13.00
CA LEU A 269 -19.56 -11.17 -13.43
C LEU A 269 -18.52 -11.78 -14.38
N VAL A 270 -18.08 -13.01 -14.12
CA VAL A 270 -16.98 -13.65 -14.87
C VAL A 270 -17.48 -14.85 -15.65
N SER A 271 -16.79 -15.24 -16.72
CA SER A 271 -17.12 -16.45 -17.50
C SER A 271 -16.33 -17.68 -17.02
N GLU A 272 -16.70 -18.87 -17.49
CA GLU A 272 -15.87 -20.06 -17.28
C GLU A 272 -14.46 -19.90 -17.88
N GLN A 273 -14.33 -19.17 -18.99
CA GLN A 273 -13.04 -18.90 -19.60
C GLN A 273 -12.15 -18.02 -18.72
N PHE A 274 -12.73 -17.04 -18.03
CA PHE A 274 -12.01 -16.25 -17.02
C PHE A 274 -11.46 -17.15 -15.91
N VAL A 275 -12.28 -18.08 -15.40
CA VAL A 275 -11.85 -19.02 -14.35
C VAL A 275 -10.70 -19.91 -14.82
N LYS A 276 -10.75 -20.43 -16.05
CA LYS A 276 -9.62 -21.19 -16.65
C LYS A 276 -8.35 -20.36 -16.74
N THR A 277 -8.45 -19.09 -17.15
CA THR A 277 -7.30 -18.18 -17.18
C THR A 277 -6.73 -17.97 -15.77
N LEU A 278 -7.62 -17.77 -14.79
CA LEU A 278 -7.30 -17.57 -13.39
C LEU A 278 -6.60 -18.79 -12.76
N ASP A 279 -6.97 -20.01 -13.13
CA ASP A 279 -6.26 -21.24 -12.69
C ASP A 279 -4.77 -21.19 -13.08
N GLY A 280 -4.48 -20.69 -14.28
CA GLY A 280 -3.10 -20.47 -14.73
C GLY A 280 -2.37 -19.36 -13.98
N VAL A 281 -3.08 -18.40 -13.38
CA VAL A 281 -2.49 -17.38 -12.49
C VAL A 281 -2.18 -18.01 -11.12
N TYR A 282 -3.10 -18.81 -10.59
CA TYR A 282 -2.93 -19.51 -9.31
C TYR A 282 -1.78 -20.52 -9.29
N ALA A 283 -1.44 -21.09 -10.45
CA ALA A 283 -0.25 -21.94 -10.58
C ALA A 283 1.05 -21.18 -10.29
N VAL A 284 1.10 -19.88 -10.64
CA VAL A 284 2.26 -19.00 -10.42
C VAL A 284 2.17 -18.30 -9.05
N HIS A 285 0.98 -17.85 -8.67
CA HIS A 285 0.70 -17.11 -7.43
C HIS A 285 -0.32 -17.85 -6.57
N PRO A 286 0.07 -18.93 -5.87
CA PRO A 286 -0.85 -19.72 -5.05
C PRO A 286 -1.46 -18.93 -3.89
N GLN A 287 -0.76 -17.91 -3.39
CA GLN A 287 -1.19 -17.00 -2.31
C GLN A 287 -2.31 -16.03 -2.73
N LEU A 288 -2.54 -15.85 -4.03
CA LEU A 288 -3.54 -14.92 -4.55
C LEU A 288 -4.96 -15.42 -4.28
N ASP A 289 -5.82 -14.50 -3.85
CA ASP A 289 -7.27 -14.67 -3.81
C ASP A 289 -7.93 -13.62 -4.68
N VAL A 290 -8.85 -14.06 -5.55
CA VAL A 290 -9.60 -13.15 -6.42
C VAL A 290 -11.06 -13.24 -6.05
N VAL A 291 -11.64 -12.11 -5.64
CA VAL A 291 -13.04 -12.00 -5.26
C VAL A 291 -13.79 -11.40 -6.45
N TYR A 292 -14.75 -12.13 -7.00
CA TYR A 292 -15.61 -11.71 -8.11
C TYR A 292 -17.07 -12.04 -7.79
N LYS A 293 -18.03 -11.45 -8.52
CA LYS A 293 -19.46 -11.52 -8.20
C LYS A 293 -20.02 -12.94 -8.26
N ALA A 294 -19.92 -13.54 -9.44
CA ALA A 294 -20.42 -14.88 -9.76
C ALA A 294 -19.87 -15.30 -11.13
N VAL A 295 -19.93 -16.59 -11.43
CA VAL A 295 -19.61 -17.12 -12.76
C VAL A 295 -20.89 -17.23 -13.59
N GLN A 296 -20.90 -16.66 -14.79
CA GLN A 296 -22.01 -16.69 -15.73
C GLN A 296 -22.32 -18.13 -16.14
N GLY A 297 -23.59 -18.52 -16.08
CA GLY A 297 -24.07 -19.85 -16.50
C GLY A 297 -24.01 -20.95 -15.42
N LEU A 298 -23.41 -20.70 -14.25
CA LEU A 298 -23.43 -21.66 -13.14
C LEU A 298 -24.77 -21.61 -12.39
N SER A 299 -25.54 -22.70 -12.45
CA SER A 299 -26.80 -22.84 -11.72
C SER A 299 -26.56 -22.88 -10.21
N ALA A 300 -27.32 -22.09 -9.45
CA ALA A 300 -27.29 -22.05 -7.99
C ALA A 300 -27.45 -23.43 -7.32
N LYS A 301 -28.15 -24.37 -7.98
CA LYS A 301 -28.34 -25.74 -7.48
C LYS A 301 -27.05 -26.57 -7.43
N LYS A 302 -26.09 -26.32 -8.32
CA LYS A 302 -24.77 -27.00 -8.32
C LYS A 302 -23.84 -26.46 -7.23
N ALA A 303 -24.00 -25.20 -6.83
CA ALA A 303 -23.19 -24.54 -5.80
C ALA A 303 -23.58 -24.97 -4.37
N VAL A 304 -24.87 -25.20 -4.12
CA VAL A 304 -25.39 -25.59 -2.78
C VAL A 304 -25.00 -27.02 -2.39
N LEU A 305 -24.86 -27.93 -3.35
CA LEU A 305 -24.54 -29.35 -3.11
C LEU A 305 -23.10 -29.61 -2.63
N LEU A 306 -22.22 -28.61 -2.65
CA LEU A 306 -20.79 -28.76 -2.37
C LEU A 306 -20.31 -27.97 -1.15
N TRP A 307 -21.19 -27.22 -0.47
CA TRP A 307 -20.77 -26.41 0.66
C TRP A 307 -20.72 -27.22 1.95
N THR A 308 -19.58 -27.86 2.18
CA THR A 308 -19.21 -28.42 3.48
C THR A 308 -18.40 -27.38 4.25
N ASN A 309 -18.71 -27.19 5.54
CA ASN A 309 -17.97 -26.28 6.40
C ASN A 309 -16.47 -26.68 6.45
N PRO A 310 -15.53 -25.78 6.11
CA PRO A 310 -14.09 -26.10 6.10
C PRO A 310 -13.59 -26.68 7.42
N MET A 311 -14.10 -26.19 8.56
CA MET A 311 -13.69 -26.67 9.88
C MET A 311 -14.11 -28.11 10.12
N LYS A 312 -15.26 -28.54 9.59
CA LYS A 312 -15.71 -29.93 9.73
C LYS A 312 -14.81 -30.89 8.95
N LEU A 313 -14.37 -30.49 7.76
CA LEU A 313 -13.45 -31.30 6.96
C LEU A 313 -12.09 -31.44 7.66
N ILE A 314 -11.55 -30.35 8.20
CA ILE A 314 -10.30 -30.39 8.95
C ILE A 314 -10.45 -31.21 10.24
N GLN A 315 -11.56 -31.06 10.96
CA GLN A 315 -11.84 -31.85 12.17
C GLN A 315 -11.93 -33.35 11.86
N SER A 316 -12.64 -33.74 10.79
CA SER A 316 -12.73 -35.14 10.38
C SER A 316 -11.36 -35.76 10.06
N TYR A 317 -10.48 -35.00 9.41
CA TYR A 317 -9.11 -35.44 9.15
C TYR A 317 -8.31 -35.58 10.45
N ALA A 318 -8.41 -34.58 11.33
CA ALA A 318 -7.72 -34.57 12.60
C ALA A 318 -8.12 -35.78 13.48
N ASP A 319 -9.42 -36.08 13.54
CA ASP A 319 -9.97 -37.22 14.28
C ASP A 319 -9.48 -38.56 13.70
N GLN A 320 -9.47 -38.71 12.36
CA GLN A 320 -8.99 -39.92 11.68
C GLN A 320 -7.50 -40.19 11.94
N HIS A 321 -6.70 -39.13 12.04
CA HIS A 321 -5.25 -39.21 12.26
C HIS A 321 -4.84 -39.06 13.73
N LYS A 322 -5.80 -38.94 14.66
CA LYS A 322 -5.57 -38.75 16.10
C LYS A 322 -4.68 -37.55 16.43
N ILE A 323 -4.80 -36.47 15.66
CA ILE A 323 -4.14 -35.18 15.91
C ILE A 323 -5.19 -34.13 16.28
N THR A 324 -4.78 -33.00 16.86
CA THR A 324 -5.70 -31.88 17.03
C THR A 324 -5.74 -31.02 15.76
N VAL A 325 -6.82 -30.25 15.57
CA VAL A 325 -6.90 -29.25 14.48
C VAL A 325 -5.76 -28.23 14.59
N VAL A 326 -5.38 -27.86 15.81
CA VAL A 326 -4.25 -26.94 16.04
C VAL A 326 -2.94 -27.57 15.59
N ASP A 327 -2.72 -28.86 15.84
CA ASP A 327 -1.50 -29.56 15.39
C ASP A 327 -1.45 -29.65 13.86
N PHE A 328 -2.58 -29.94 13.21
CA PHE A 328 -2.68 -29.90 11.74
C PHE A 328 -2.26 -28.53 11.20
N LEU A 329 -2.79 -27.42 11.75
CA LEU A 329 -2.48 -26.08 11.27
C LEU A 329 -1.05 -25.64 11.63
N LYS A 330 -0.52 -26.05 12.78
CA LYS A 330 0.90 -25.84 13.14
C LYS A 330 1.84 -26.53 12.17
N ASN A 331 1.50 -27.74 11.71
CA ASN A 331 2.30 -28.47 10.72
C ASN A 331 2.34 -27.78 9.36
N LEU A 332 1.37 -26.91 9.05
CA LEU A 332 1.41 -26.06 7.86
C LEU A 332 2.39 -24.88 8.03
N ASN A 333 2.81 -24.57 9.26
CA ASN A 333 3.73 -23.49 9.56
C ASN A 333 5.18 -23.96 9.63
N PRO A 334 6.04 -23.58 8.67
CA PRO A 334 7.46 -23.96 8.72
C PRO A 334 8.17 -23.47 9.99
N THR A 335 7.69 -22.37 10.59
CA THR A 335 8.26 -21.81 11.83
C THR A 335 7.75 -22.49 13.10
N GLY A 336 6.71 -23.34 12.99
CA GLY A 336 6.04 -23.96 14.14
C GLY A 336 5.27 -22.99 15.06
N THR A 337 5.21 -21.71 14.71
CA THR A 337 4.55 -20.68 15.53
C THR A 337 3.01 -20.72 15.41
N MET A 338 2.31 -20.14 16.39
CA MET A 338 0.85 -20.05 16.40
C MET A 338 0.27 -18.97 15.46
N ARG A 339 1.14 -18.19 14.82
CA ARG A 339 0.76 -17.10 13.91
C ARG A 339 1.45 -17.26 12.58
N MET A 340 0.76 -16.90 11.51
CA MET A 340 1.30 -16.96 10.15
C MET A 340 0.68 -15.84 9.29
N PRO A 341 1.44 -15.22 8.37
CA PRO A 341 0.88 -14.29 7.39
C PRO A 341 -0.24 -14.95 6.56
N VAL A 342 -1.30 -14.20 6.25
CA VAL A 342 -2.47 -14.71 5.51
C VAL A 342 -2.09 -15.31 4.15
N GLY A 343 -1.23 -14.64 3.37
CA GLY A 343 -0.74 -15.16 2.08
C GLY A 343 -0.02 -16.50 2.19
N GLU A 344 0.87 -16.66 3.17
CA GLU A 344 1.59 -17.92 3.43
C GLU A 344 0.61 -19.01 3.88
N PHE A 345 -0.35 -18.67 4.74
CA PHE A 345 -1.37 -19.61 5.19
C PHE A 345 -2.23 -20.10 4.03
N ARG A 346 -2.68 -19.19 3.16
CA ARG A 346 -3.45 -19.54 1.98
C ARG A 346 -2.65 -20.45 1.06
N LYS A 347 -1.39 -20.11 0.80
CA LYS A 347 -0.48 -20.93 -0.01
C LYS A 347 -0.32 -22.33 0.57
N ALA A 348 -0.05 -22.45 1.87
CA ALA A 348 0.07 -23.74 2.55
C ALA A 348 -1.23 -24.56 2.47
N MET A 349 -2.39 -23.92 2.69
CA MET A 349 -3.70 -24.56 2.60
C MET A 349 -4.07 -25.05 1.20
N VAL A 350 -3.61 -24.36 0.14
CA VAL A 350 -3.79 -24.79 -1.25
C VAL A 350 -2.82 -25.92 -1.62
N GLN A 351 -1.61 -25.92 -1.07
CA GLN A 351 -0.57 -26.90 -1.42
C GLN A 351 -0.69 -28.22 -0.66
N GLN A 352 -1.24 -28.20 0.55
CA GLN A 352 -1.48 -29.42 1.31
C GLN A 352 -2.52 -30.31 0.60
N LYS A 353 -2.27 -31.63 0.60
CA LYS A 353 -3.12 -32.64 -0.08
C LYS A 353 -3.97 -33.46 0.89
N GLN A 354 -3.94 -33.12 2.18
CA GLN A 354 -4.53 -33.90 3.27
C GLN A 354 -6.02 -33.62 3.41
N VAL A 355 -6.43 -32.36 3.30
CA VAL A 355 -7.82 -31.91 3.44
C VAL A 355 -8.26 -31.24 2.15
N PRO A 356 -9.23 -31.79 1.41
CA PRO A 356 -9.68 -31.20 0.14
C PRO A 356 -10.51 -29.94 0.41
N LEU A 357 -9.89 -28.77 0.29
CA LEU A 357 -10.54 -27.47 0.46
C LEU A 357 -10.43 -26.65 -0.82
N ASN A 358 -11.55 -26.09 -1.26
CA ASN A 358 -11.55 -25.12 -2.35
C ASN A 358 -11.18 -23.71 -1.84
N ARG A 359 -10.83 -22.80 -2.75
CA ARG A 359 -10.40 -21.43 -2.39
C ARG A 359 -11.47 -20.64 -1.62
N SER A 360 -12.77 -20.87 -1.90
CA SER A 360 -13.86 -20.21 -1.17
C SER A 360 -13.91 -20.66 0.29
N GLN A 361 -13.76 -21.96 0.54
CA GLN A 361 -13.66 -22.54 1.88
C GLN A 361 -12.41 -22.04 2.63
N ILE A 362 -11.26 -21.93 1.95
CA ILE A 362 -10.04 -21.35 2.53
C ILE A 362 -10.27 -19.88 2.91
N ARG A 363 -10.93 -19.10 2.04
CA ARG A 363 -11.29 -17.70 2.33
C ARG A 363 -12.23 -17.60 3.55
N GLU A 364 -13.25 -18.45 3.64
CA GLU A 364 -14.14 -18.49 4.80
C GLU A 364 -13.41 -18.86 6.08
N LEU A 365 -12.47 -19.82 6.00
CA LEU A 365 -11.63 -20.20 7.12
C LEU A 365 -10.78 -19.01 7.58
N ILE A 366 -10.06 -18.35 6.66
CA ILE A 366 -9.24 -17.16 6.96
C ILE A 366 -10.09 -16.08 7.65
N LYS A 367 -11.30 -15.80 7.16
CA LYS A 367 -12.21 -14.82 7.78
C LYS A 367 -12.56 -15.13 9.25
N LYS A 368 -12.50 -16.40 9.67
CA LYS A 368 -12.77 -16.81 11.06
C LYS A 368 -11.53 -16.73 11.97
N ILE A 369 -10.32 -16.72 11.40
CA ILE A 369 -9.06 -16.86 12.14
C ILE A 369 -8.10 -15.68 11.96
N ASP A 370 -8.39 -14.76 11.03
CA ASP A 370 -7.70 -13.49 10.87
C ASP A 370 -8.35 -12.43 11.77
N GLU A 371 -7.52 -11.76 12.58
CA GLU A 371 -7.90 -10.66 13.47
C GLU A 371 -8.05 -9.33 12.72
N LYS A 372 -8.13 -9.35 11.38
CA LYS A 372 -7.98 -8.19 10.49
C LYS A 372 -6.60 -7.54 10.59
N THR A 373 -5.60 -8.33 10.96
CA THR A 373 -4.20 -7.88 11.13
C THR A 373 -3.32 -8.30 9.96
N GLY A 374 -3.85 -9.09 9.02
CA GLY A 374 -3.07 -9.74 7.96
C GLY A 374 -2.29 -10.97 8.47
N MET A 375 -2.56 -11.39 9.72
CA MET A 375 -1.98 -12.55 10.37
C MET A 375 -3.09 -13.49 10.83
N VAL A 376 -2.98 -14.75 10.43
CA VAL A 376 -3.80 -15.83 10.96
C VAL A 376 -3.29 -16.22 12.34
N ASN A 377 -4.19 -16.36 13.31
CA ASN A 377 -3.89 -16.83 14.66
C ASN A 377 -4.61 -18.15 14.94
N PHE A 378 -3.85 -19.24 15.07
CA PHE A 378 -4.43 -20.57 15.25
C PHE A 378 -5.11 -20.78 16.61
N SER A 379 -4.85 -19.92 17.60
CA SER A 379 -5.50 -20.02 18.92
C SER A 379 -6.96 -19.58 18.92
N LEU A 380 -7.38 -18.80 17.91
CA LEU A 380 -8.75 -18.32 17.77
C LEU A 380 -9.74 -19.40 17.35
N LEU A 381 -9.23 -20.55 16.91
CA LEU A 381 -10.04 -21.74 16.65
C LEU A 381 -10.47 -22.35 17.98
N LYS A 382 -11.45 -21.71 18.63
CA LYS A 382 -12.20 -22.35 19.70
C LYS A 382 -12.86 -23.59 19.11
N MET A 383 -12.39 -24.75 19.57
CA MET A 383 -13.02 -26.03 19.25
C MET A 383 -14.51 -25.90 19.57
N ALA A 384 -15.36 -26.03 18.56
CA ALA A 384 -16.75 -26.32 18.81
C ALA A 384 -16.74 -27.66 19.55
N LYS A 385 -16.92 -27.62 20.88
CA LYS A 385 -17.19 -28.85 21.63
C LYS A 385 -18.44 -29.49 21.01
N PRO A 386 -18.45 -30.82 20.88
CA PRO A 386 -19.56 -31.55 20.25
C PRO A 386 -20.91 -31.21 20.86
#